data_AF-A0A149QK53-F1
#
_entry.id   AF-A0A149QK53-F1
#
_cell.length_a   1.000
_cell.length_b   1.000
_cell.length_c   1.000
_cell.angle_alpha   90.00
_cell.angle_beta   90.00
_cell.angle_gamma   90.00
#
_symmetry.space_group_name_H-M   'P 1'
#
loop_
_entity.id
_entity.type
_entity.pdbx_description
1 polymer ?
#
loop_
_entity_poly.entity_id
_entity_poly.type
_entity_poly.pdbx_seq_one_letter_code
_entity_poly.pdbx_strand_id
1 'polypeptide(L)'
;MKMRLTTKETGLCLLGVLAGSLGGYVSGTHGYAVDWASTGTMIQGWAALLAAVVAAWGVNRWQQELRFKRNAELAEKVLIAVEGLTDSLTVARASPSGYEVDQRVVSNRVLTKQSYELRLHSLSVGGHAAEIEAVMNRVSALFGAEHRKQLRALLDVTNVVRYGILECIGMISAIEAGRLDLEALHAIEHTADVLLPDGENGAEFTQYIEGVAERSRQLFRPSI
;
A
#
# COMPACT_ATOMS: atom_id res chain seq x y z
N MET A 1 -0.28 -5.47 29.45
CA MET A 1 0.65 -4.32 29.35
C MET A 1 2.08 -4.86 29.22
N LYS A 2 2.61 -4.99 27.99
CA LYS A 2 3.98 -5.49 27.76
C LYS A 2 4.94 -4.33 27.97
N MET A 3 5.70 -4.38 29.07
CA MET A 3 6.74 -3.41 29.40
C MET A 3 7.84 -3.50 28.33
N ARG A 4 7.84 -2.57 27.37
CA ARG A 4 8.93 -2.43 26.40
C ARG A 4 10.01 -1.59 27.08
N LEU A 5 10.98 -2.27 27.71
CA LEU A 5 12.22 -1.61 28.11
C LEU A 5 12.86 -1.02 26.86
N THR A 6 13.00 0.29 26.85
CA THR A 6 13.68 1.02 25.78
C THR A 6 15.19 0.74 25.87
N THR A 7 15.89 0.82 24.73
CA THR A 7 17.33 0.52 24.59
C THR A 7 18.24 1.25 25.59
N LYS A 8 17.80 2.40 26.11
CA LYS A 8 18.52 3.14 27.15
C LYS A 8 18.38 2.51 28.54
N GLU A 9 17.21 1.94 28.85
CA GLU A 9 16.89 1.38 30.17
C GLU A 9 17.60 0.04 30.40
N THR A 10 17.76 -0.78 29.36
CA THR A 10 18.54 -2.03 29.43
C THR A 10 20.04 -1.79 29.58
N GLY A 11 20.60 -0.79 28.89
CA GLY A 11 22.01 -0.40 29.06
C GLY A 11 22.31 0.17 30.45
N LEU A 12 21.41 0.99 30.99
CA LEU A 12 21.51 1.53 32.36
C LEU A 12 21.37 0.47 33.44
N CYS A 13 20.45 -0.48 33.28
CA CYS A 13 20.33 -1.61 34.22
C CYS A 13 21.57 -2.48 34.20
N LEU A 14 22.18 -2.71 33.03
CA LEU A 14 23.43 -3.46 32.94
C LEU A 14 24.56 -2.72 33.65
N LEU A 15 24.77 -1.43 33.35
CA LEU A 15 25.78 -0.62 34.05
C LEU A 15 25.57 -0.59 35.57
N GLY A 16 24.32 -0.60 36.04
CA GLY A 16 23.99 -0.70 37.47
C GLY A 16 24.37 -2.04 38.09
N VAL A 17 24.08 -3.16 37.42
CA VAL A 17 24.51 -4.51 37.85
C VAL A 17 26.03 -4.59 37.84
N LEU A 18 26.66 -4.11 36.77
CA LEU A 18 28.10 -4.09 36.59
C LEU A 18 28.81 -3.18 37.62
N ALA A 19 28.22 -2.06 38.03
CA ALA A 19 28.78 -1.22 39.09
C ALA A 19 28.57 -1.85 40.48
N GLY A 20 27.41 -2.47 40.71
CA GLY A 20 27.04 -3.08 41.99
C GLY A 20 27.89 -4.31 42.36
N SER A 21 28.19 -5.20 41.41
CA SER A 21 29.05 -6.36 41.66
C SER A 21 30.54 -6.03 41.75
N LEU A 22 31.01 -4.98 41.07
CA LEU A 22 32.36 -4.42 41.29
C LEU A 22 32.49 -3.81 42.70
N GLY A 23 31.49 -3.04 43.13
CA GLY A 23 31.43 -2.50 44.50
C GLY A 23 31.43 -3.58 45.57
N GLY A 24 30.62 -4.63 45.40
CA GLY A 24 30.58 -5.77 46.33
C GLY A 24 31.89 -6.57 46.43
N TYR A 25 32.60 -6.75 45.31
CA TYR A 25 33.88 -7.47 45.29
C TYR A 25 35.02 -6.66 45.95
N VAL A 26 35.09 -5.36 45.70
CA VAL A 26 36.10 -4.47 46.31
C VAL A 26 35.87 -4.33 47.82
N SER A 27 34.62 -4.20 48.27
CA SER A 27 34.29 -4.14 49.69
C SER A 27 34.55 -5.46 50.43
N GLY A 28 34.38 -6.61 49.77
CA GLY A 28 34.62 -7.94 50.37
C GLY A 28 36.08 -8.37 50.44
N THR A 29 36.97 -7.75 49.65
CA THR A 29 38.40 -8.11 49.56
C THR A 29 39.32 -7.17 50.34
N HIS A 30 38.79 -6.12 50.98
CA HIS A 30 39.56 -5.30 51.93
C HIS A 30 39.93 -6.12 53.18
N GLY A 31 41.07 -6.83 53.11
CA GLY A 31 41.71 -7.51 54.24
C GLY A 31 42.28 -8.91 53.98
N TYR A 32 42.07 -9.50 52.79
CA TYR A 32 42.53 -10.87 52.46
C TYR A 32 43.34 -10.90 51.15
N ALA A 33 44.19 -11.92 51.00
CA ALA A 33 44.93 -12.14 49.74
C ALA A 33 43.95 -12.38 48.58
N VAL A 34 44.15 -11.69 47.46
CA VAL A 34 43.29 -11.79 46.28
C VAL A 34 43.29 -13.22 45.75
N ASP A 35 42.14 -13.89 45.80
CA ASP A 35 41.95 -15.19 45.16
C ASP A 35 41.77 -15.02 43.65
N TRP A 36 42.88 -15.13 42.92
CA TRP A 36 42.95 -14.99 41.46
C TRP A 36 42.04 -15.96 40.69
N ALA A 37 41.71 -17.14 41.24
CA ALA A 37 40.80 -18.08 40.60
C ALA A 37 39.35 -17.56 40.64
N SER A 38 38.94 -17.00 41.77
CA SER A 38 37.64 -16.31 41.90
C SER A 38 37.56 -15.05 41.02
N THR A 39 38.66 -14.28 40.93
CA THR A 39 38.72 -13.09 40.06
C THR A 39 38.62 -13.48 38.58
N GLY A 40 39.28 -14.56 38.17
CA GLY A 40 39.26 -15.07 36.79
C GLY A 40 37.88 -15.57 36.36
N THR A 41 37.22 -16.38 37.20
CA THR A 41 35.85 -16.86 36.94
C THR A 41 34.83 -15.73 36.95
N MET A 42 35.01 -14.75 37.84
CA MET A 42 34.23 -13.53 37.84
C MET A 42 34.36 -12.84 36.47
N ILE A 43 35.57 -12.45 36.02
CA ILE A 43 35.82 -11.78 34.74
C ILE A 43 35.24 -12.55 33.54
N GLN A 44 35.34 -13.87 33.53
CA GLN A 44 34.72 -14.71 32.50
C GLN A 44 33.18 -14.61 32.51
N GLY A 45 32.55 -14.54 33.69
CA GLY A 45 31.12 -14.27 33.84
C GLY A 45 30.71 -12.91 33.27
N TRP A 46 31.51 -11.86 33.47
CA TRP A 46 31.29 -10.54 32.86
C TRP A 46 31.42 -10.57 31.34
N ALA A 47 32.45 -11.24 30.84
CA ALA A 47 32.64 -11.42 29.41
C ALA A 47 31.46 -12.19 28.78
N ALA A 48 30.96 -13.23 29.44
CA ALA A 48 29.80 -13.99 28.99
C ALA A 48 28.51 -13.15 28.99
N LEU A 49 28.28 -12.31 30.01
CA LEU A 49 27.15 -11.39 30.07
C LEU A 49 27.21 -10.33 28.96
N LEU A 50 28.39 -9.73 28.73
CA LEU A 50 28.59 -8.79 27.64
C LEU A 50 28.38 -9.44 26.27
N ALA A 51 28.89 -10.66 26.06
CA ALA A 51 28.66 -11.42 24.84
C ALA A 51 27.17 -11.73 24.61
N ALA A 52 26.44 -12.11 25.66
CA ALA A 52 25.00 -12.35 25.59
C ALA A 52 24.21 -11.09 25.24
N VAL A 53 24.60 -9.93 25.77
CA VAL A 53 23.96 -8.63 25.47
C VAL A 53 24.24 -8.20 24.03
N VAL A 54 25.48 -8.35 23.55
CA VAL A 54 25.83 -8.07 22.15
C VAL A 54 25.07 -8.99 21.20
N ALA A 55 24.93 -10.28 21.55
CA ALA A 55 24.11 -11.21 20.78
C ALA A 55 22.62 -10.82 20.77
N ALA A 56 22.05 -10.47 21.92
CA ALA A 56 20.67 -10.00 22.02
C ALA A 56 20.43 -8.70 21.24
N TRP A 57 21.40 -7.78 21.25
CA TRP A 57 21.38 -6.56 20.45
C TRP A 57 21.41 -6.88 18.95
N GLY A 58 22.31 -7.77 18.52
CA GLY A 58 22.40 -8.24 17.14
C GLY A 58 21.10 -8.88 16.65
N VAL A 59 20.48 -9.74 17.47
CA VAL A 59 19.18 -10.36 17.14
C VAL A 59 18.07 -9.33 17.03
N ASN A 60 17.98 -8.35 17.94
CA ASN A 60 16.95 -7.31 17.87
C ASN A 60 17.14 -6.42 16.64
N ARG A 61 18.38 -6.01 16.34
CA ARG A 61 18.70 -5.24 15.13
C ARG A 61 18.34 -6.02 13.86
N TRP A 62 18.70 -7.29 13.80
CA TRP A 62 18.34 -8.17 12.68
C TRP A 62 16.81 -8.30 12.52
N GLN A 63 16.07 -8.47 13.61
CA GLN A 63 14.61 -8.50 13.58
C GLN A 63 14.01 -7.17 13.09
N GLN A 64 14.59 -6.03 13.47
CA GLN A 64 14.16 -4.73 12.96
C GLN A 64 14.41 -4.64 11.45
N GLU A 65 15.62 -4.96 10.99
CA GLU A 65 15.98 -4.97 9.57
C GLU A 65 15.06 -5.88 8.75
N LEU A 66 14.72 -7.07 9.26
CA LEU A 66 13.77 -7.97 8.61
C LEU A 66 12.36 -7.37 8.52
N ARG A 67 11.89 -6.66 9.55
CA ARG A 67 10.59 -5.99 9.51
C ARG A 67 10.59 -4.86 8.50
N PHE A 68 11.66 -4.06 8.44
CA PHE A 68 11.81 -3.01 7.43
C PHE A 68 11.79 -3.60 6.02
N LYS A 69 12.58 -4.65 5.74
CA LYS A 69 12.59 -5.31 4.43
C LYS A 69 11.21 -5.85 4.02
N ARG A 70 10.53 -6.56 4.92
CA ARG A 70 9.17 -7.09 4.65
C ARG A 70 8.13 -6.01 4.44
N ASN A 71 8.29 -4.85 5.07
CA ASN A 71 7.41 -3.71 4.86
C ASN A 71 7.72 -3.02 3.53
N ALA A 72 8.99 -2.85 3.18
CA ALA A 72 9.40 -2.30 1.89
C ALA A 72 8.91 -3.16 0.72
N GLU A 73 9.06 -4.50 0.80
CA GLU A 73 8.52 -5.43 -0.19
C GLU A 73 6.99 -5.32 -0.34
N LEU A 74 6.27 -5.07 0.77
CA LEU A 74 4.82 -4.87 0.71
C LEU A 74 4.48 -3.52 0.09
N ALA A 75 5.21 -2.46 0.43
CA ALA A 75 5.03 -1.12 -0.14
C ALA A 75 5.28 -1.12 -1.65
N GLU A 76 6.34 -1.80 -2.10
CA GLU A 76 6.67 -1.98 -3.51
C GLU A 76 5.56 -2.74 -4.26
N LYS A 77 5.10 -3.88 -3.74
CA LYS A 77 3.99 -4.64 -4.35
C LYS A 77 2.71 -3.81 -4.48
N VAL A 78 2.38 -3.04 -3.45
CA VAL A 78 1.22 -2.15 -3.47
C VAL A 78 1.40 -1.05 -4.50
N LEU A 79 2.60 -0.46 -4.59
CA LEU A 79 2.89 0.60 -5.54
C LEU A 79 2.78 0.10 -6.99
N ILE A 80 3.31 -1.09 -7.29
CA ILE A 80 3.18 -1.74 -8.60
C ILE A 80 1.70 -1.96 -8.94
N ALA A 81 0.89 -2.46 -8.01
CA ALA A 81 -0.53 -2.66 -8.24
C ALA A 81 -1.28 -1.33 -8.44
N VAL A 82 -0.91 -0.27 -7.71
CA VAL A 82 -1.46 1.08 -7.88
C VAL A 82 -1.13 1.63 -9.27
N GLU A 83 0.12 1.47 -9.72
CA GLU A 83 0.57 1.90 -11.05
C GLU A 83 -0.15 1.11 -12.15
N GLY A 84 -0.17 -0.21 -12.07
CA GLY A 84 -0.89 -1.06 -13.02
C GLY A 84 -2.38 -0.75 -13.09
N LEU A 85 -3.03 -0.46 -11.96
CA LEU A 85 -4.43 -0.05 -11.93
C LEU A 85 -4.65 1.33 -12.55
N THR A 86 -3.74 2.28 -12.31
CA THR A 86 -3.80 3.63 -12.90
C THR A 86 -3.61 3.57 -14.41
N ASP A 87 -2.69 2.75 -14.90
CA ASP A 87 -2.46 2.53 -16.33
C ASP A 87 -3.70 1.87 -16.97
N SER A 88 -4.28 0.88 -16.30
CA SER A 88 -5.52 0.22 -16.75
C SER A 88 -6.69 1.21 -16.84
N LEU A 89 -6.83 2.11 -15.87
CA LEU A 89 -7.82 3.20 -15.89
C LEU A 89 -7.58 4.17 -17.04
N THR A 90 -6.32 4.52 -17.28
CA THR A 90 -5.92 5.42 -18.36
C THR A 90 -6.26 4.82 -19.72
N VAL A 91 -5.96 3.54 -19.94
CA VAL A 91 -6.31 2.81 -21.16
C VAL A 91 -7.83 2.69 -21.32
N ALA A 92 -8.54 2.32 -20.26
CA ALA A 92 -10.00 2.17 -20.31
C ALA A 92 -10.72 3.49 -20.60
N ARG A 93 -10.13 4.61 -20.20
CA ARG A 93 -10.64 5.95 -20.43
C ARG A 93 -9.89 6.68 -21.55
N ALA A 94 -9.15 6.00 -22.43
CA ALA A 94 -8.47 6.71 -23.52
C ALA A 94 -9.47 7.47 -24.41
N SER A 95 -9.06 8.61 -24.98
CA SER A 95 -9.90 9.33 -25.95
C SER A 95 -10.27 8.40 -27.11
N PRO A 96 -11.55 8.34 -27.52
CA PRO A 96 -12.00 7.40 -28.53
C PRO A 96 -11.47 7.74 -29.92
N SER A 97 -11.10 6.72 -30.68
CA SER A 97 -10.84 6.89 -32.12
C SER A 97 -12.15 6.99 -32.90
N GLY A 98 -12.12 7.61 -34.09
CA GLY A 98 -13.33 7.79 -34.92
C GLY A 98 -14.00 6.47 -35.34
N TYR A 99 -13.29 5.34 -35.29
CA TYR A 99 -13.82 4.00 -35.56
C TYR A 99 -14.53 3.36 -34.35
N GLU A 100 -14.29 3.88 -33.14
CA GLU A 100 -14.92 3.40 -31.91
C GLU A 100 -16.28 4.02 -31.65
N VAL A 101 -16.65 5.10 -32.35
CA VAL A 101 -17.88 5.85 -32.12
C VAL A 101 -19.07 5.17 -32.77
N ASP A 102 -20.17 5.03 -32.02
CA ASP A 102 -21.43 4.48 -32.52
C ASP A 102 -22.21 5.53 -33.33
N GLN A 103 -22.20 5.39 -34.66
CA GLN A 103 -22.85 6.31 -35.58
C GLN A 103 -24.39 6.33 -35.48
N ARG A 104 -24.99 5.40 -34.73
CA ARG A 104 -26.45 5.38 -34.49
C ARG A 104 -26.88 6.47 -33.50
N VAL A 105 -25.95 6.95 -32.68
CA VAL A 105 -26.18 8.04 -31.72
C VAL A 105 -25.62 9.32 -32.31
N VAL A 106 -26.40 10.41 -32.23
CA VAL A 106 -26.04 11.71 -32.84
C VAL A 106 -24.80 12.31 -32.17
N SER A 107 -24.52 11.95 -30.91
CA SER A 107 -23.30 12.38 -30.23
C SER A 107 -22.08 11.56 -30.67
N ASN A 108 -20.98 12.26 -30.94
CA ASN A 108 -19.67 11.66 -31.27
C ASN A 108 -18.95 11.08 -30.04
N ARG A 109 -19.68 10.67 -29.00
CA ARG A 109 -19.13 10.33 -27.68
C ARG A 109 -19.52 8.95 -27.20
N VAL A 110 -20.65 8.42 -27.69
CA VAL A 110 -21.06 7.05 -27.39
C VAL A 110 -20.23 6.10 -28.24
N LEU A 111 -19.62 5.11 -27.58
CA LEU A 111 -18.78 4.13 -28.25
C LEU A 111 -19.60 2.91 -28.68
N THR A 112 -19.06 2.12 -29.60
CA THR A 112 -19.64 0.81 -29.91
C THR A 112 -19.55 -0.12 -28.70
N LYS A 113 -20.45 -1.12 -28.66
CA LYS A 113 -20.44 -2.15 -27.62
C LYS A 113 -19.07 -2.83 -27.48
N GLN A 114 -18.46 -3.19 -28.61
CA GLN A 114 -17.14 -3.84 -28.63
C GLN A 114 -16.05 -2.95 -28.01
N SER A 115 -16.08 -1.64 -28.26
CA SER A 115 -15.15 -0.69 -27.67
C SER A 115 -15.30 -0.62 -26.14
N TYR A 116 -16.52 -0.62 -25.62
CA TYR A 116 -16.75 -0.68 -24.18
C TYR A 116 -16.33 -2.03 -23.57
N GLU A 117 -16.59 -3.15 -24.24
CA GLU A 117 -16.15 -4.48 -23.79
C GLU A 117 -14.62 -4.57 -23.72
N LEU A 118 -13.90 -4.02 -24.71
CA LEU A 118 -12.43 -3.95 -24.68
C LEU A 118 -11.91 -3.10 -23.52
N ARG A 119 -12.53 -1.95 -23.24
CA ARG A 119 -12.19 -1.08 -22.10
C ARG A 119 -12.52 -1.74 -20.75
N LEU A 120 -13.60 -2.51 -20.67
CA LEU A 120 -13.92 -3.32 -19.49
C LEU A 120 -12.88 -4.42 -19.27
N HIS A 121 -12.45 -5.06 -20.37
CA HIS A 121 -11.42 -6.08 -20.33
C HIS A 121 -10.08 -5.49 -19.85
N SER A 122 -9.67 -4.33 -20.35
CA SER A 122 -8.41 -3.69 -19.91
C SER A 122 -8.39 -3.37 -18.42
N LEU A 123 -9.54 -3.04 -17.80
CA LEU A 123 -9.65 -2.85 -16.35
C LEU A 123 -9.52 -4.13 -15.53
N SER A 124 -9.82 -5.29 -16.13
CA SER A 124 -9.94 -6.57 -15.41
C SER A 124 -8.76 -7.52 -15.62
N VAL A 125 -8.03 -7.41 -16.74
CA VAL A 125 -6.93 -8.32 -17.10
C VAL A 125 -5.83 -8.38 -16.04
N GLY A 126 -5.42 -7.24 -15.50
CA GLY A 126 -4.29 -7.17 -14.58
C GLY A 126 -4.58 -7.64 -13.15
N GLY A 127 -5.85 -7.80 -12.75
CA GLY A 127 -6.22 -8.20 -11.40
C GLY A 127 -5.80 -7.22 -10.29
N HIS A 128 -5.25 -6.04 -10.62
CA HIS A 128 -4.64 -5.11 -9.68
C HIS A 128 -5.60 -4.62 -8.58
N ALA A 129 -6.89 -4.43 -8.91
CA ALA A 129 -7.91 -4.08 -7.93
C ALA A 129 -8.06 -5.18 -6.85
N ALA A 130 -8.06 -6.46 -7.26
CA ALA A 130 -8.14 -7.59 -6.33
C ALA A 130 -6.85 -7.73 -5.49
N GLU A 131 -5.69 -7.45 -6.08
CA GLU A 131 -4.41 -7.42 -5.34
C GLU A 131 -4.41 -6.36 -4.25
N ILE A 132 -4.87 -5.14 -4.56
CA ILE A 132 -5.00 -4.03 -3.59
C ILE A 132 -5.99 -4.40 -2.49
N GLU A 133 -7.16 -4.96 -2.83
CA GLU A 133 -8.15 -5.40 -1.85
C GLU A 133 -7.61 -6.46 -0.89
N ALA A 134 -6.88 -7.44 -1.41
CA ALA A 134 -6.32 -8.54 -0.61
C ALA A 134 -5.31 -8.05 0.44
N VAL A 135 -4.58 -6.97 0.16
CA VAL A 135 -3.54 -6.42 1.06
C VAL A 135 -4.03 -5.25 1.91
N MET A 136 -5.21 -4.69 1.65
CA MET A 136 -5.72 -3.46 2.27
C MET A 136 -5.73 -3.49 3.81
N ASN A 137 -6.19 -4.59 4.42
CA ASN A 137 -6.20 -4.71 5.88
C ASN A 137 -4.79 -4.77 6.46
N ARG A 138 -3.85 -5.42 5.77
CA ARG A 138 -2.45 -5.51 6.19
C ARG A 138 -1.73 -4.17 6.03
N VAL A 139 -2.00 -3.45 4.94
CA VAL A 139 -1.50 -2.08 4.73
C VAL A 139 -1.96 -1.16 5.85
N SER A 140 -3.25 -1.22 6.21
CA SER A 140 -3.82 -0.43 7.31
C SER A 140 -3.11 -0.69 8.65
N ALA A 141 -2.72 -1.93 8.91
CA ALA A 141 -2.06 -2.32 10.15
C ALA A 141 -0.59 -1.89 10.21
N LEU A 142 0.09 -1.79 9.07
CA LEU A 142 1.53 -1.53 8.99
C LEU A 142 1.87 -0.07 8.71
N PHE A 143 1.11 0.59 7.84
CA PHE A 143 1.39 1.96 7.38
C PHE A 143 0.38 2.99 7.91
N GLY A 144 -0.82 2.54 8.28
CA GLY A 144 -1.83 3.37 8.94
C GLY A 144 -3.10 3.59 8.11
N ALA A 145 -4.03 4.35 8.69
CA ALA A 145 -5.35 4.58 8.11
C ALA A 145 -5.32 5.42 6.82
N GLU A 146 -4.37 6.34 6.68
CA GLU A 146 -4.26 7.19 5.49
C GLU A 146 -3.89 6.38 4.24
N HIS A 147 -2.95 5.43 4.32
CA HIS A 147 -2.64 4.52 3.22
C HIS A 147 -3.85 3.71 2.79
N ARG A 148 -4.62 3.18 3.76
CA ARG A 148 -5.87 2.46 3.48
C ARG A 148 -6.89 3.35 2.77
N LYS A 149 -7.04 4.59 3.23
CA LYS A 149 -7.98 5.56 2.66
C LYS A 149 -7.65 5.88 1.20
N GLN A 150 -6.37 6.09 0.87
CA GLN A 150 -5.96 6.34 -0.52
C GLN A 150 -6.17 5.12 -1.42
N LEU A 151 -5.80 3.92 -0.96
CA LEU A 151 -6.08 2.70 -1.73
C LEU A 151 -7.58 2.49 -1.96
N ARG A 152 -8.41 2.78 -0.95
CA ARG A 152 -9.87 2.71 -1.10
C ARG A 152 -10.39 3.74 -2.10
N ALA A 153 -9.91 4.98 -2.05
CA ALA A 153 -10.30 6.00 -3.03
C ALA A 153 -9.98 5.56 -4.47
N LEU A 154 -8.83 4.92 -4.70
CA LEU A 154 -8.47 4.39 -6.02
C LEU A 154 -9.39 3.23 -6.47
N LEU A 155 -9.74 2.33 -5.55
CA LEU A 155 -10.70 1.25 -5.81
C LEU A 155 -12.10 1.80 -6.09
N ASP A 156 -12.54 2.83 -5.37
CA ASP A 156 -13.84 3.46 -5.55
C ASP A 156 -13.93 4.11 -6.94
N VAL A 157 -12.89 4.85 -7.36
CA VAL A 157 -12.76 5.38 -8.74
C VAL A 157 -12.85 4.25 -9.77
N THR A 158 -12.11 3.17 -9.55
CA THR A 158 -12.11 2.02 -10.47
C THR A 158 -13.50 1.41 -10.61
N ASN A 159 -14.21 1.28 -9.49
CA ASN A 159 -15.57 0.77 -9.48
C ASN A 159 -16.53 1.70 -10.23
N VAL A 160 -16.44 3.01 -10.04
CA VAL A 160 -17.25 4.00 -10.78
C VAL A 160 -17.03 3.84 -12.29
N VAL A 161 -15.78 3.78 -12.75
CA VAL A 161 -15.47 3.58 -14.17
C VAL A 161 -16.03 2.24 -14.67
N ARG A 162 -15.81 1.16 -13.92
CA ARG A 162 -16.29 -0.18 -14.29
C ARG A 162 -17.82 -0.22 -14.40
N TYR A 163 -18.53 0.35 -13.43
CA TYR A 163 -19.99 0.39 -13.44
C TYR A 163 -20.52 1.23 -14.60
N GLY A 164 -19.94 2.41 -14.85
CA GLY A 164 -20.34 3.23 -16.00
C GLY A 164 -20.12 2.51 -17.33
N ILE A 165 -19.00 1.79 -17.51
CA ILE A 165 -18.77 1.00 -18.73
C ILE A 165 -19.82 -0.11 -18.87
N LEU A 166 -20.14 -0.83 -17.79
CA LEU A 166 -21.17 -1.88 -17.79
C LEU A 166 -22.55 -1.32 -18.13
N GLU A 167 -22.88 -0.13 -17.61
CA GLU A 167 -24.11 0.58 -17.90
C GLU A 167 -24.20 0.95 -19.39
N CYS A 168 -23.14 1.51 -19.98
CA CYS A 168 -23.07 1.79 -21.42
C CYS A 168 -23.26 0.51 -22.26
N ILE A 169 -22.62 -0.61 -21.89
CA ILE A 169 -22.80 -1.92 -22.58
C ILE A 169 -24.26 -2.37 -22.52
N GLY A 170 -24.89 -2.25 -21.35
CA GLY A 170 -26.29 -2.61 -21.15
C GLY A 170 -27.23 -1.77 -22.01
N MET A 171 -27.02 -0.46 -22.03
CA MET A 171 -27.80 0.49 -22.83
C MET A 171 -27.64 0.23 -24.33
N ILE A 172 -26.42 0.06 -24.85
CA ILE A 172 -26.19 -0.25 -26.27
C ILE A 172 -26.80 -1.59 -26.67
N SER A 173 -26.70 -2.60 -25.80
CA SER A 173 -27.32 -3.90 -26.06
C SER A 173 -28.86 -3.79 -26.12
N ALA A 174 -29.45 -2.84 -25.39
CA ALA A 174 -30.88 -2.53 -25.51
C ALA A 174 -31.19 -1.77 -26.80
N ILE A 175 -30.28 -0.90 -27.30
CA ILE A 175 -30.42 -0.18 -28.59
C ILE A 175 -30.45 -1.21 -29.71
N GLU A 176 -29.49 -2.13 -29.71
CA GLU A 176 -29.36 -3.23 -30.66
C GLU A 176 -30.59 -4.15 -30.67
N ALA A 177 -31.25 -4.31 -29.52
CA ALA A 177 -32.48 -5.08 -29.39
C ALA A 177 -33.76 -4.31 -29.75
N GLY A 178 -33.67 -3.04 -30.18
CA GLY A 178 -34.81 -2.21 -30.53
C GLY A 178 -35.70 -1.80 -29.35
N ARG A 179 -35.15 -1.78 -28.13
CA ARG A 179 -35.90 -1.57 -26.88
C ARG A 179 -35.74 -0.16 -26.28
N LEU A 180 -35.12 0.78 -26.98
CA LEU A 180 -34.73 2.05 -26.35
C LEU A 180 -35.79 3.15 -26.39
N ASP A 181 -35.82 3.90 -25.30
CA ASP A 181 -36.45 5.21 -25.18
C ASP A 181 -35.42 6.35 -25.29
N LEU A 182 -35.91 7.59 -25.40
CA LEU A 182 -35.09 8.80 -25.43
C LEU A 182 -34.31 9.01 -24.12
N GLU A 183 -34.85 8.55 -22.99
CA GLU A 183 -34.22 8.70 -21.67
C GLU A 183 -32.93 7.89 -21.56
N ALA A 184 -32.92 6.65 -22.07
CA ALA A 184 -31.72 5.83 -22.10
C ALA A 184 -30.64 6.37 -23.06
N LEU A 185 -31.02 7.05 -24.15
CA LEU A 185 -30.07 7.75 -25.03
C LEU A 185 -29.41 8.93 -24.29
N HIS A 186 -30.17 9.73 -23.55
CA HIS A 186 -29.59 10.81 -22.75
C HIS A 186 -28.72 10.29 -21.59
N ALA A 187 -29.13 9.19 -20.96
CA ALA A 187 -28.37 8.57 -19.88
C ALA A 187 -27.01 8.02 -20.35
N ILE A 188 -26.96 7.37 -21.52
CA ILE A 188 -25.68 6.88 -22.07
C ILE A 188 -24.76 8.03 -22.47
N GLU A 189 -25.30 9.11 -23.03
CA GLU A 189 -24.51 10.30 -23.37
C GLU A 189 -23.92 10.98 -22.13
N HIS A 190 -24.71 11.12 -21.07
CA HIS A 190 -24.25 11.68 -19.80
C HIS A 190 -23.16 10.79 -19.17
N THR A 191 -23.37 9.47 -19.17
CA THR A 191 -22.40 8.52 -18.64
C THR A 191 -21.10 8.54 -19.44
N ALA A 192 -21.18 8.60 -20.77
CA ALA A 192 -20.01 8.73 -21.64
C ALA A 192 -19.26 10.06 -21.43
N ASP A 193 -19.96 11.17 -21.19
CA ASP A 193 -19.36 12.48 -20.90
C ASP A 193 -18.52 12.49 -19.62
N VAL A 194 -18.95 11.77 -18.59
CA VAL A 194 -18.18 11.64 -17.34
C VAL A 194 -17.03 10.64 -17.50
N LEU A 195 -17.26 9.53 -18.21
CA LEU A 195 -16.28 8.47 -18.36
C LEU A 195 -15.10 8.85 -19.26
N LEU A 196 -15.35 9.54 -20.38
CA LEU A 196 -14.33 9.83 -21.39
C LEU A 196 -13.66 11.19 -21.13
N PRO A 197 -12.34 11.31 -21.34
CA PRO A 197 -11.56 12.49 -20.99
C PRO A 197 -11.94 13.72 -21.82
N ASP A 198 -12.48 13.51 -23.02
CA ASP A 198 -12.93 14.58 -23.92
C ASP A 198 -14.32 15.14 -23.57
N GLY A 199 -14.97 14.57 -22.55
CA GLY A 199 -16.21 15.09 -21.98
C GLY A 199 -15.98 16.28 -21.05
N GLU A 200 -17.03 17.08 -20.84
CA GLU A 200 -16.97 18.30 -20.02
C GLU A 200 -16.58 17.96 -18.57
N ASN A 201 -17.16 16.88 -18.03
CA ASN A 201 -16.85 16.37 -16.70
C ASN A 201 -15.66 15.38 -16.69
N GLY A 202 -15.27 14.89 -17.86
CA GLY A 202 -14.24 13.87 -18.03
C GLY A 202 -12.83 14.34 -17.66
N ALA A 203 -12.51 15.60 -17.97
CA ALA A 203 -11.22 16.21 -17.66
C ALA A 203 -11.00 16.36 -16.14
N GLU A 204 -12.00 16.87 -15.42
CA GLU A 204 -11.96 16.98 -13.95
C GLU A 204 -11.82 15.59 -13.31
N PHE A 205 -12.56 14.61 -13.83
CA PHE A 205 -12.47 13.25 -13.34
C PHE A 205 -11.07 12.65 -13.57
N THR A 206 -10.44 12.90 -14.73
CA THR A 206 -9.04 12.50 -14.99
C THR A 206 -8.07 13.10 -13.99
N GLN A 207 -8.17 14.41 -13.71
CA GLN A 207 -7.34 15.06 -12.68
C GLN A 207 -7.55 14.44 -11.30
N TYR A 208 -8.79 14.04 -10.97
CA TYR A 208 -9.08 13.34 -9.72
C TYR A 208 -8.38 11.97 -9.65
N ILE A 209 -8.44 11.16 -10.73
CA ILE A 209 -7.73 9.86 -10.79
C ILE A 209 -6.23 10.06 -10.58
N GLU A 210 -5.62 10.97 -11.33
CA GLU A 210 -4.19 11.29 -11.24
C GLU A 210 -3.83 11.77 -9.83
N GLY A 211 -4.65 12.63 -9.22
CA GLY A 211 -4.45 13.14 -7.88
C GLY A 211 -4.57 12.08 -6.78
N VAL A 212 -5.38 11.03 -6.97
CA VAL A 212 -5.47 9.88 -6.05
C VAL A 212 -4.27 8.94 -6.23
N ALA A 213 -3.88 8.67 -7.48
CA ALA A 213 -2.71 7.87 -7.78
C ALA A 213 -1.44 8.52 -7.22
N GLU A 214 -1.24 9.82 -7.44
CA GLU A 214 -0.07 10.55 -6.98
C GLU A 214 0.02 10.62 -5.45
N ARG A 215 -1.11 10.84 -4.76
CA ARG A 215 -1.15 10.75 -3.29
C ARG A 215 -0.77 9.36 -2.79
N SER A 216 -1.18 8.31 -3.50
CA SER A 216 -0.79 6.94 -3.17
C SER A 216 0.73 6.76 -3.34
N ARG A 217 1.32 7.23 -4.45
CA ARG A 217 2.78 7.20 -4.66
C ARG A 217 3.54 7.92 -3.54
N GLN A 218 3.11 9.13 -3.18
CA GLN A 218 3.75 9.92 -2.12
C GLN A 218 3.71 9.24 -0.75
N LEU A 219 2.67 8.47 -0.46
CA LEU A 219 2.54 7.73 0.80
C LEU A 219 3.41 6.47 0.86
N PHE A 220 3.58 5.75 -0.26
CA PHE A 220 4.33 4.49 -0.29
C PHE A 220 5.82 4.66 -0.60
N ARG A 221 6.21 5.67 -1.39
CA ARG A 221 7.61 5.90 -1.81
C ARG A 221 8.62 6.04 -0.66
N PRO A 222 8.30 6.71 0.48
CA PRO A 222 9.22 6.77 1.62
C PRO A 222 9.41 5.43 2.36
N SER A 223 8.56 4.44 2.07
CA SER A 223 8.60 3.12 2.70
C SER A 223 9.39 2.09 1.89
N ILE A 224 9.91 2.49 0.72
CA ILE A 224 10.77 1.71 -0.19
C ILE A 224 12.20 2.23 -0.04
#